data_AF-A0A396ADG0-F1
#
_entry.id   AF-A0A396ADG0-F1
#
_cell.length_a   1.000
_cell.length_b   1.000
_cell.length_c   1.000
_cell.angle_alpha   90.00
_cell.angle_beta   90.00
_cell.angle_gamma   90.00
#
_symmetry.space_group_name_H-M   'P 1'
#
loop_
_entity.id
_entity.type
_entity.pdbx_description
1 polymer ?
#
loop_
_entity_poly.entity_id
_entity_poly.type
_entity_poly.pdbx_seq_one_letter_code
_entity_poly.pdbx_strand_id
1 'polypeptide(L)'
;MYDGDYIERLLLFEKPLTSRFRKKYVEFLALEILQYCYGDFYKKFNVYDSPDLCDKERVVGIEVTEAVTIEEAQIKSEFVKYRLENDNSKKERRRQIIENNGGRVEKFGLSYPVKNSKSEIVTFQNAIRKKMEKLSLYRCRGFKTLGLFIFYDEPPIPIKIELLKECFDQVLNEYNDKYDFLYFGYSCGLVYYDIVNSDIQVKIIDRSDYDKLMYAARVKTDI
;
A
#
# COMPACT_ATOMS: atom_id res chain seq x y z
N MET A 1 3.38 -26.15 8.05
CA MET A 1 3.73 -26.85 6.81
C MET A 1 3.21 -25.99 5.68
N TYR A 2 4.08 -25.50 4.80
CA TYR A 2 3.64 -24.80 3.59
C TYR A 2 3.06 -25.86 2.66
N ASP A 3 1.80 -25.67 2.26
CA ASP A 3 1.14 -26.53 1.29
C ASP A 3 1.89 -26.40 -0.05
N GLY A 4 2.37 -27.52 -0.62
CA GLY A 4 3.23 -27.51 -1.81
C GLY A 4 2.59 -26.82 -3.02
N ASP A 5 1.26 -26.81 -3.06
CA ASP A 5 0.42 -26.14 -4.06
C ASP A 5 0.56 -24.59 -4.02
N TYR A 6 0.90 -24.01 -2.87
CA TYR A 6 1.03 -22.54 -2.72
C TYR A 6 2.30 -21.98 -3.38
N ILE A 7 3.42 -22.72 -3.32
CA ILE A 7 4.68 -22.31 -3.98
C ILE A 7 4.53 -22.40 -5.51
N GLU A 8 3.85 -23.43 -6.01
CA GLU A 8 3.56 -23.55 -7.44
C GLU A 8 2.67 -22.40 -7.94
N ARG A 9 1.66 -22.00 -7.14
CA ARG A 9 0.77 -20.88 -7.47
C ARG A 9 1.45 -19.50 -7.45
N LEU A 10 2.44 -19.28 -6.60
CA LEU A 10 3.24 -18.04 -6.59
C LEU A 10 4.19 -17.94 -7.80
N LEU A 11 4.61 -19.08 -8.37
CA LEU A 11 5.44 -19.15 -9.57
C LEU A 11 4.66 -19.02 -10.88
N LEU A 12 3.32 -18.93 -10.83
CA LEU A 12 2.46 -18.78 -12.02
C LEU A 12 2.66 -17.45 -12.76
N PHE A 13 3.16 -16.41 -12.08
CA PHE A 13 3.31 -15.10 -12.70
C PHE A 13 4.67 -14.98 -13.39
N GLU A 14 4.69 -15.12 -14.71
CA GLU A 14 5.91 -15.10 -15.53
C GLU A 14 6.69 -13.77 -15.44
N LYS A 15 6.01 -12.67 -15.10
CA LYS A 15 6.60 -11.32 -15.12
C LYS A 15 6.33 -10.52 -13.83
N PRO A 16 7.33 -9.76 -13.35
CA PRO A 16 7.13 -8.82 -12.25
C PRO A 16 6.15 -7.71 -12.65
N LEU A 17 5.47 -7.12 -11.66
CA LEU A 17 4.61 -5.95 -11.87
C LEU A 17 5.48 -4.74 -12.27
N THR A 18 5.12 -4.08 -13.37
CA THR A 18 5.64 -2.74 -13.65
C THR A 18 5.02 -1.73 -12.67
N SER A 19 5.58 -0.53 -12.58
CA SER A 19 5.06 0.53 -11.68
C SER A 19 3.57 0.81 -11.89
N ARG A 20 3.09 0.82 -13.14
CA ARG A 20 1.67 1.03 -13.45
C ARG A 20 0.79 -0.09 -12.87
N PHE A 21 1.18 -1.34 -13.09
CA PHE A 21 0.42 -2.48 -12.59
C PHE A 21 0.54 -2.63 -11.06
N ARG A 22 1.68 -2.23 -10.47
CA ARG A 22 1.83 -2.18 -9.01
C ARG A 22 0.82 -1.24 -8.37
N LYS A 23 0.56 -0.06 -8.95
CA LYS A 23 -0.47 0.85 -8.42
C LYS A 23 -1.84 0.17 -8.41
N LYS A 24 -2.26 -0.43 -9.53
CA LYS A 24 -3.53 -1.16 -9.62
C LYS A 24 -3.60 -2.36 -8.67
N TYR A 25 -2.51 -3.10 -8.51
CA TYR A 25 -2.40 -4.17 -7.52
C TYR A 25 -2.69 -3.66 -6.10
N VAL A 26 -2.09 -2.54 -5.69
CA VAL A 26 -2.32 -1.97 -4.35
C VAL A 26 -3.77 -1.50 -4.20
N GLU A 27 -4.39 -0.92 -5.23
CA GLU A 27 -5.81 -0.56 -5.22
C GLU A 27 -6.72 -1.78 -5.05
N PHE A 28 -6.47 -2.87 -5.82
CA PHE A 28 -7.22 -4.11 -5.66
C PHE A 28 -6.98 -4.77 -4.31
N LEU A 29 -5.74 -4.81 -3.83
CA LEU A 29 -5.41 -5.39 -2.52
C LEU A 29 -6.09 -4.63 -1.39
N ALA A 30 -6.12 -3.30 -1.44
CA ALA A 30 -6.85 -2.49 -0.48
C ALA A 30 -8.34 -2.88 -0.45
N LEU A 31 -8.96 -3.03 -1.63
CA LEU A 31 -10.36 -3.46 -1.71
C LEU A 31 -10.59 -4.87 -1.16
N GLU A 32 -9.74 -5.84 -1.50
CA GLU A 32 -9.81 -7.22 -0.98
C GLU A 32 -9.71 -7.24 0.55
N ILE A 33 -8.75 -6.50 1.12
CA ILE A 33 -8.58 -6.37 2.57
C ILE A 33 -9.82 -5.77 3.23
N LEU A 34 -10.38 -4.71 2.65
CA LEU A 34 -11.58 -4.05 3.19
C LEU A 34 -12.81 -4.96 3.12
N GLN A 35 -12.99 -5.70 2.02
CA GLN A 35 -14.07 -6.68 1.86
C GLN A 35 -13.93 -7.85 2.85
N TYR A 36 -12.70 -8.31 3.11
CA TYR A 36 -12.44 -9.32 4.11
C TYR A 36 -12.77 -8.81 5.53
N CYS A 37 -12.30 -7.61 5.88
CA CYS A 37 -12.38 -7.07 7.24
C CYS A 37 -13.77 -6.55 7.65
N TYR A 38 -14.56 -6.05 6.70
CA TYR A 38 -15.85 -5.38 6.95
C TYR A 38 -17.00 -5.92 6.08
N GLY A 39 -16.75 -6.95 5.26
CA GLY A 39 -17.78 -7.70 4.57
C GLY A 39 -18.65 -6.85 3.63
N ASP A 40 -19.96 -6.91 3.88
CA ASP A 40 -21.01 -6.43 2.98
C ASP A 40 -20.91 -4.94 2.64
N PHE A 41 -20.35 -4.12 3.52
CA PHE A 41 -20.20 -2.68 3.26
C PHE A 41 -19.32 -2.42 2.02
N TYR A 42 -18.18 -3.10 1.91
CA TYR A 42 -17.25 -2.91 0.79
C TYR A 42 -17.51 -3.83 -0.40
N LYS A 43 -18.46 -4.78 -0.32
CA LYS A 43 -18.84 -5.63 -1.49
C LYS A 43 -19.35 -4.81 -2.68
N LYS A 44 -19.89 -3.62 -2.44
CA LYS A 44 -20.42 -2.73 -3.49
C LYS A 44 -19.36 -1.77 -4.04
N PHE A 45 -18.16 -1.74 -3.47
CA PHE A 45 -17.08 -0.85 -3.91
C PHE A 45 -16.38 -1.42 -5.14
N ASN A 46 -15.89 -0.53 -5.99
CA ASN A 46 -15.06 -0.87 -7.14
C ASN A 46 -13.83 0.03 -7.19
N VAL A 47 -12.81 -0.42 -7.92
CA VAL A 47 -11.64 0.38 -8.25
C VAL A 47 -11.99 1.35 -9.37
N TYR A 48 -11.71 2.63 -9.16
CA TYR A 48 -11.88 3.73 -10.12
C TYR A 48 -10.59 4.54 -10.24
N ASP A 49 -10.60 5.59 -11.05
CA ASP A 49 -9.41 6.44 -11.22
C ASP A 49 -9.30 7.56 -10.17
N SER A 50 -10.42 8.02 -9.58
CA SER A 50 -10.39 9.18 -8.68
C SER A 50 -11.70 9.44 -7.92
N PRO A 51 -11.78 9.16 -6.60
CA PRO A 51 -10.82 8.40 -5.77
C PRO A 51 -10.62 6.96 -6.24
N ASP A 52 -9.56 6.31 -5.74
CA ASP A 52 -9.17 4.98 -6.22
C ASP A 52 -10.20 3.89 -5.89
N LEU A 53 -10.92 3.97 -4.76
CA LEU A 53 -12.06 3.09 -4.43
C LEU A 53 -13.32 3.91 -4.19
N CYS A 54 -14.44 3.53 -4.80
CA CYS A 54 -15.73 4.18 -4.54
C CYS A 54 -16.86 3.15 -4.47
N ASP A 55 -17.88 3.46 -3.68
CA ASP A 55 -19.17 2.79 -3.78
C ASP A 55 -19.86 3.15 -5.12
N LYS A 56 -20.91 2.40 -5.49
CA LYS A 56 -21.62 2.62 -6.76
C LYS A 56 -22.27 4.00 -6.86
N GLU A 57 -22.71 4.56 -5.73
CA GLU A 57 -23.40 5.85 -5.67
C GLU A 57 -22.41 7.02 -5.55
N ARG A 58 -21.10 6.73 -5.41
CA ARG A 58 -20.02 7.72 -5.20
C ARG A 58 -20.28 8.63 -4.01
N VAL A 59 -20.90 8.07 -2.97
CA VAL A 59 -21.11 8.73 -1.67
C VAL A 59 -19.84 8.64 -0.84
N VAL A 60 -19.15 7.50 -0.90
CA VAL A 60 -17.92 7.20 -0.16
C VAL A 60 -16.78 7.00 -1.15
N GLY A 61 -15.72 7.78 -0.98
CA GLY A 61 -14.49 7.69 -1.77
C GLY A 61 -13.29 7.38 -0.89
N ILE A 62 -12.43 6.47 -1.31
CA ILE A 62 -11.18 6.15 -0.61
C ILE A 62 -10.02 6.32 -1.58
N GLU A 63 -9.10 7.23 -1.25
CA GLU A 63 -7.82 7.33 -1.93
C GLU A 63 -6.89 6.22 -1.43
N VAL A 64 -6.13 5.61 -2.33
CA VAL A 64 -5.16 4.56 -1.98
C VAL A 64 -3.74 5.07 -2.24
N THR A 65 -2.84 4.77 -1.30
CA THR A 65 -1.41 5.07 -1.44
C THR A 65 -0.54 3.95 -0.89
N GLU A 66 0.61 3.75 -1.50
CA GLU A 66 1.69 2.95 -0.89
C GLU A 66 2.59 3.90 -0.09
N ALA A 67 2.90 3.53 1.15
CA ALA A 67 3.87 4.20 2.00
C ALA A 67 5.27 3.65 1.68
N VAL A 68 6.03 4.39 0.88
CA VAL A 68 7.35 4.00 0.37
C VAL A 68 8.20 5.24 0.21
N THR A 69 9.51 5.16 0.48
CA THR A 69 10.41 6.30 0.22
C THR A 69 10.69 6.48 -1.28
N ILE A 70 11.27 7.62 -1.66
CA ILE A 70 11.66 7.86 -3.06
C ILE A 70 12.73 6.86 -3.49
N GLU A 71 13.70 6.61 -2.62
CA GLU A 71 14.80 5.66 -2.82
C GLU A 71 14.25 4.25 -3.00
N GLU A 72 13.35 3.80 -2.12
CA GLU A 72 12.73 2.48 -2.23
C GLU A 72 11.88 2.31 -3.48
N ALA A 73 11.10 3.34 -3.84
CA ALA A 73 10.33 3.33 -5.08
C ALA A 73 11.24 3.22 -6.30
N GLN A 74 12.40 3.89 -6.27
CA GLN A 74 13.41 3.81 -7.32
C GLN A 74 14.08 2.43 -7.37
N ILE A 75 14.46 1.87 -6.21
CA ILE A 75 15.01 0.51 -6.09
C ILE A 75 14.02 -0.50 -6.66
N LYS A 76 12.75 -0.48 -6.23
CA LYS A 76 11.68 -1.36 -6.76
C LYS A 76 11.59 -1.26 -8.28
N SER A 77 11.52 -0.03 -8.80
CA SER A 77 11.39 0.24 -10.24
C SER A 77 12.59 -0.25 -11.05
N GLU A 78 13.81 0.05 -10.60
CA GLU A 78 15.02 -0.38 -11.31
C GLU A 78 15.27 -1.88 -11.20
N PHE A 79 14.86 -2.52 -10.10
CA PHE A 79 14.99 -3.97 -9.98
C PHE A 79 14.06 -4.72 -10.94
N VAL A 80 12.82 -4.24 -11.12
CA VAL A 80 11.91 -4.79 -12.15
C VAL A 80 12.55 -4.69 -13.54
N LYS A 81 13.12 -3.52 -13.87
CA LYS A 81 13.79 -3.34 -15.16
C LYS A 81 15.07 -4.19 -15.26
N TYR A 82 15.82 -4.35 -14.18
CA TYR A 82 17.01 -5.20 -14.11
C TYR A 82 16.66 -6.67 -14.41
N ARG A 83 15.55 -7.17 -13.88
CA ARG A 83 15.08 -8.55 -14.11
C ARG A 83 14.67 -8.81 -15.55
N LEU A 84 14.10 -7.81 -16.22
CA LEU A 84 13.62 -7.90 -17.60
C LEU A 84 14.69 -7.54 -18.65
N GLU A 85 15.84 -7.01 -18.24
CA GLU A 85 16.89 -6.54 -19.13
C GLU A 85 17.78 -7.68 -19.60
N ASN A 86 18.01 -7.76 -20.91
CA ASN A 86 18.88 -8.76 -21.53
C ASN A 86 20.28 -8.21 -21.82
N ASP A 87 20.44 -6.88 -21.90
CA ASP A 87 21.72 -6.23 -22.14
C ASP A 87 22.53 -6.09 -20.83
N ASN A 88 23.73 -6.68 -20.82
CA ASN A 88 24.61 -6.69 -19.64
C ASN A 88 25.04 -5.27 -19.20
N SER A 89 25.28 -4.36 -20.14
CA SER A 89 25.69 -2.98 -19.81
C SER A 89 24.56 -2.20 -19.14
N LYS A 90 23.34 -2.37 -19.64
CA LYS A 90 22.14 -1.76 -19.03
C LYS A 90 21.82 -2.40 -17.69
N LYS A 91 21.98 -3.73 -17.56
CA LYS A 91 21.84 -4.42 -16.26
C LYS A 91 22.77 -3.86 -15.21
N GLU A 92 24.05 -3.68 -15.55
CA GLU A 92 25.03 -3.14 -14.61
C GLU A 92 24.71 -1.70 -14.21
N ARG A 93 24.31 -0.84 -15.17
CA ARG A 93 23.83 0.52 -14.87
C ARG A 93 22.65 0.52 -13.90
N ARG A 94 21.68 -0.39 -14.06
CA ARG A 94 20.53 -0.51 -13.16
C ARG A 94 20.95 -0.97 -11.77
N ARG A 95 21.86 -1.95 -11.68
CA ARG A 95 22.45 -2.40 -10.42
C ARG A 95 23.11 -1.23 -9.68
N GLN A 96 23.90 -0.42 -10.37
CA GLN A 96 24.53 0.77 -9.77
C GLN A 96 23.51 1.75 -9.21
N ILE A 97 22.38 1.99 -9.90
CA ILE A 97 21.30 2.85 -9.37
C ILE A 97 20.66 2.25 -8.12
N ILE A 98 20.46 0.93 -8.08
CA ILE A 98 19.93 0.22 -6.91
C ILE A 98 20.89 0.37 -5.72
N GLU A 99 22.19 0.15 -5.95
CA GLU A 99 23.22 0.19 -4.92
C GLU A 99 23.48 1.61 -4.38
N ASN A 100 23.44 2.62 -5.26
CA ASN A 100 23.54 4.03 -4.85
C ASN A 100 22.38 4.48 -3.97
N ASN A 101 21.22 3.82 -4.07
CA ASN A 101 20.05 4.05 -3.20
C ASN A 101 20.07 3.17 -1.93
N GLY A 102 21.14 2.40 -1.70
CA GLY A 102 21.32 1.57 -0.50
C GLY A 102 20.71 0.17 -0.58
N GLY A 103 20.12 -0.22 -1.72
CA GLY A 103 19.69 -1.60 -1.96
C GLY A 103 20.86 -2.48 -2.42
N ARG A 104 20.66 -3.80 -2.49
CA ARG A 104 21.63 -4.70 -3.15
C ARG A 104 20.95 -5.76 -3.99
N VAL A 105 21.48 -5.97 -5.19
CA VAL A 105 21.03 -7.04 -6.08
C VAL A 105 21.73 -8.34 -5.68
N GLU A 106 20.98 -9.24 -5.07
CA GLU A 106 21.45 -10.55 -4.65
C GLU A 106 21.12 -11.62 -5.71
N LYS A 107 21.81 -12.77 -5.65
CA LYS A 107 21.59 -13.88 -6.60
C LYS A 107 20.11 -14.28 -6.74
N PHE A 108 19.36 -14.22 -5.65
CA PHE A 108 17.96 -14.65 -5.60
C PHE A 108 16.98 -13.52 -5.31
N GLY A 109 17.43 -12.26 -5.23
CA GLY A 109 16.52 -11.19 -4.82
C GLY A 109 17.15 -9.82 -4.69
N LEU A 110 16.51 -9.02 -3.86
CA LEU A 110 16.83 -7.62 -3.62
C LEU A 110 16.80 -7.41 -2.10
N SER A 111 17.85 -6.83 -1.55
CA SER A 111 17.82 -6.32 -0.18
C SER A 111 17.61 -4.80 -0.19
N TYR A 112 16.98 -4.30 0.87
CA TYR A 112 16.70 -2.89 1.11
C TYR A 112 17.57 -2.36 2.25
N PRO A 113 17.81 -1.04 2.32
CA PRO A 113 18.45 -0.43 3.47
C PRO A 113 17.67 -0.70 4.77
N VAL A 114 18.39 -0.82 5.89
CA VAL A 114 17.78 -1.05 7.20
C VAL A 114 16.96 0.17 7.63
N LYS A 115 15.73 -0.07 8.07
CA LYS A 115 14.83 0.95 8.62
C LYS A 115 14.85 0.94 10.14
N ASN A 116 14.57 2.09 10.73
CA ASN A 116 14.21 2.21 12.13
C ASN A 116 12.80 2.81 12.28
N SER A 117 12.27 2.80 13.50
CA SER A 117 10.91 3.28 13.77
C SER A 117 10.70 4.73 13.33
N LYS A 118 11.71 5.60 13.51
CA LYS A 118 11.64 7.00 13.08
C LYS A 118 11.50 7.13 11.56
N SER A 119 12.31 6.40 10.79
CA SER A 119 12.23 6.44 9.32
C SER A 119 10.91 5.83 8.81
N GLU A 120 10.41 4.80 9.47
CA GLU A 120 9.11 4.19 9.15
C GLU A 120 7.96 5.18 9.38
N ILE A 121 7.95 5.85 10.55
CA ILE A 121 6.96 6.88 10.88
C ILE A 121 6.93 7.99 9.84
N VAL A 122 8.10 8.54 9.52
CA VAL A 122 8.21 9.59 8.50
C VAL A 122 7.69 9.12 7.14
N THR A 123 7.86 7.83 6.80
CA THR A 123 7.43 7.27 5.51
C THR A 123 5.91 7.31 5.36
N PHE A 124 5.14 6.79 6.33
CA PHE A 124 3.68 6.84 6.23
C PHE A 124 3.13 8.26 6.44
N GLN A 125 3.78 9.08 7.27
CA GLN A 125 3.39 10.49 7.43
C GLN A 125 3.51 11.27 6.11
N ASN A 126 4.61 11.07 5.37
CA ASN A 126 4.79 11.68 4.06
C ASN A 126 3.76 11.18 3.03
N ALA A 127 3.37 9.90 3.11
CA ALA A 127 2.30 9.35 2.28
C ALA A 127 0.96 10.07 2.55
N ILE A 128 0.64 10.37 3.82
CA ILE A 128 -0.54 11.16 4.20
C ILE A 128 -0.46 12.57 3.62
N ARG A 129 0.63 13.32 3.90
CA ARG A 129 0.82 14.70 3.41
C ARG A 129 0.57 14.83 1.91
N LYS A 130 1.17 13.93 1.13
CA LYS A 130 1.01 13.90 -0.33
C LYS A 130 -0.45 13.68 -0.78
N LYS A 131 -1.25 12.95 0.00
CA LYS A 131 -2.66 12.67 -0.34
C LYS A 131 -3.64 13.70 0.21
N MET A 132 -3.23 14.50 1.20
CA MET A 132 -4.02 15.65 1.66
C MET A 132 -4.26 16.68 0.55
N GLU A 133 -3.32 16.83 -0.39
CA GLU A 133 -3.43 17.73 -1.56
C GLU A 133 -4.66 17.44 -2.45
N LYS A 134 -5.19 16.21 -2.41
CA LYS A 134 -6.33 15.80 -3.25
C LYS A 134 -7.69 15.93 -2.56
N LEU A 135 -7.72 16.13 -1.24
CA LEU A 135 -8.94 16.05 -0.45
C LEU A 135 -10.02 17.04 -0.92
N SER A 136 -9.63 18.30 -1.12
CA SER A 136 -10.54 19.37 -1.54
C SER A 136 -11.17 19.08 -2.91
N LEU A 137 -10.39 18.53 -3.85
CA LEU A 137 -10.89 18.11 -5.16
C LEU A 137 -11.98 17.05 -5.04
N TYR A 138 -11.85 16.12 -4.10
CA TYR A 138 -12.84 15.06 -3.91
C TYR A 138 -14.12 15.58 -3.24
N ARG A 139 -14.02 16.48 -2.26
CA ARG A 139 -15.18 17.18 -1.70
C ARG A 139 -15.93 17.96 -2.78
N CYS A 140 -15.22 18.69 -3.65
CA CYS A 140 -15.81 19.42 -4.78
C CYS A 140 -16.53 18.52 -5.80
N ARG A 141 -16.19 17.23 -5.86
CA ARG A 141 -16.87 16.22 -6.71
C ARG A 141 -18.09 15.59 -6.05
N GLY A 142 -18.47 16.03 -4.84
CA GLY A 142 -19.70 15.63 -4.16
C GLY A 142 -19.57 14.41 -3.24
N PHE A 143 -18.36 13.91 -3.00
CA PHE A 143 -18.16 12.83 -2.03
C PHE A 143 -18.47 13.31 -0.61
N LYS A 144 -19.41 12.62 0.05
CA LYS A 144 -19.84 12.96 1.41
C LYS A 144 -18.88 12.43 2.46
N THR A 145 -18.33 11.24 2.20
CA THR A 145 -17.37 10.60 3.09
C THR A 145 -16.10 10.26 2.32
N LEU A 146 -14.95 10.63 2.87
CA LEU A 146 -13.64 10.45 2.27
C LEU A 146 -12.71 9.72 3.22
N GLY A 147 -12.17 8.61 2.75
CA GLY A 147 -11.14 7.84 3.43
C GLY A 147 -9.80 7.92 2.73
N LEU A 148 -8.74 7.59 3.46
CA LEU A 148 -7.42 7.35 2.89
C LEU A 148 -6.92 5.97 3.36
N PHE A 149 -6.58 5.12 2.40
CA PHE A 149 -5.92 3.83 2.63
C PHE A 149 -4.43 3.94 2.35
N ILE A 150 -3.63 3.67 3.37
CA ILE A 150 -2.17 3.68 3.34
C ILE A 150 -1.70 2.24 3.43
N PHE A 151 -1.13 1.73 2.36
CA PHE A 151 -0.55 0.40 2.31
C PHE A 151 0.95 0.45 2.65
N TYR A 152 1.36 -0.29 3.66
CA TYR A 152 2.75 -0.49 4.03
C TYR A 152 3.13 -1.96 3.82
N ASP A 153 4.01 -2.22 2.86
CA ASP A 153 4.32 -3.58 2.34
C ASP A 153 5.22 -4.41 3.28
N GLU A 154 5.26 -4.07 4.57
CA GLU A 154 6.09 -4.69 5.61
C GLU A 154 5.28 -4.75 6.92
N PRO A 155 5.58 -5.69 7.85
CA PRO A 155 5.10 -5.58 9.22
C PRO A 155 5.67 -4.31 9.86
N PRO A 156 4.84 -3.45 10.48
CA PRO A 156 5.35 -2.24 11.12
C PRO A 156 6.27 -2.61 12.28
N ILE A 157 7.31 -1.80 12.50
CA ILE A 157 8.14 -1.92 13.69
C ILE A 157 7.24 -1.77 14.91
N PRO A 158 7.31 -2.69 15.91
CA PRO A 158 6.36 -2.70 17.03
C PRO A 158 6.18 -1.32 17.67
N ILE A 159 4.98 -0.78 17.50
CA ILE A 159 4.55 0.50 18.04
C ILE A 159 3.20 0.29 18.73
N LYS A 160 3.01 0.98 19.87
CA LYS A 160 1.72 0.98 20.55
C LYS A 160 0.69 1.67 19.66
N ILE A 161 -0.55 1.19 19.66
CA ILE A 161 -1.60 1.72 18.79
C ILE A 161 -1.88 3.20 19.06
N GLU A 162 -1.76 3.63 20.33
CA GLU A 162 -1.91 5.02 20.73
C GLU A 162 -0.81 5.90 20.15
N LEU A 163 0.44 5.42 20.12
CA LEU A 163 1.56 6.12 19.49
C LEU A 163 1.40 6.19 17.97
N LEU A 164 0.87 5.15 17.34
CA LEU A 164 0.56 5.16 15.92
C LEU A 164 -0.51 6.22 15.59
N LYS A 165 -1.56 6.30 16.43
CA LYS A 165 -2.59 7.35 16.34
C LYS A 165 -1.97 8.75 16.45
N GLU A 166 -1.12 8.98 17.46
CA GLU A 166 -0.41 10.25 17.62
C GLU A 166 0.41 10.62 16.37
N CYS A 167 1.05 9.64 15.72
CA CYS A 167 1.79 9.86 14.48
C CYS A 167 0.88 10.30 13.33
N PHE A 168 -0.35 9.77 13.24
CA PHE A 168 -1.34 10.24 12.28
C PHE A 168 -1.85 11.65 12.62
N ASP A 169 -2.18 11.89 13.88
CA ASP A 169 -2.69 13.18 14.36
C ASP A 169 -1.69 14.32 14.14
N GLN A 170 -0.39 14.07 14.33
CA GLN A 170 0.66 15.04 14.04
C GLN A 170 0.54 15.61 12.62
N VAL A 171 0.31 14.75 11.62
CA VAL A 171 0.17 15.17 10.22
C VAL A 171 -1.19 15.78 9.98
N LEU A 172 -2.25 15.14 10.45
CA LEU A 172 -3.62 15.61 10.21
C LEU A 172 -3.85 17.00 10.79
N ASN A 173 -3.21 17.34 11.92
CA ASN A 173 -3.30 18.66 12.54
C ASN A 173 -2.55 19.77 11.79
N GLU A 174 -1.79 19.44 10.74
CA GLU A 174 -1.23 20.43 9.80
C GLU A 174 -2.33 21.03 8.88
N TYR A 175 -3.53 20.42 8.85
CA TYR A 175 -4.61 20.76 7.91
C TYR A 175 -5.94 21.06 8.62
N ASN A 176 -6.68 22.04 8.10
CA ASN A 176 -8.01 22.39 8.58
C ASN A 176 -9.08 21.38 8.12
N ASP A 177 -9.02 20.98 6.85
CA ASP A 177 -9.87 19.93 6.28
C ASP A 177 -9.13 18.60 6.30
N LYS A 178 -9.85 17.52 6.62
CA LYS A 178 -9.28 16.19 6.87
C LYS A 178 -10.12 15.11 6.18
N TYR A 179 -9.48 13.98 5.90
CA TYR A 179 -10.21 12.75 5.64
C TYR A 179 -11.07 12.40 6.86
N ASP A 180 -12.18 11.71 6.64
CA ASP A 180 -13.10 11.30 7.70
C ASP A 180 -12.56 10.08 8.46
N PHE A 181 -11.80 9.23 7.77
CA PHE A 181 -11.12 8.07 8.37
C PHE A 181 -9.84 7.68 7.61
N LEU A 182 -8.95 6.96 8.29
CA LEU A 182 -7.78 6.30 7.70
C LEU A 182 -7.85 4.79 7.84
N TYR A 183 -7.32 4.11 6.83
CA TYR A 183 -6.91 2.73 6.92
C TYR A 183 -5.40 2.65 6.78
N PHE A 184 -4.72 1.98 7.71
CA PHE A 184 -3.31 1.64 7.59
C PHE A 184 -3.19 0.13 7.48
N GLY A 185 -3.07 -0.35 6.23
CA GLY A 185 -2.93 -1.76 5.91
C GLY A 185 -1.47 -2.17 5.86
N TYR A 186 -1.13 -3.26 6.53
CA TYR A 186 0.20 -3.84 6.53
C TYR A 186 0.12 -5.37 6.44
N SER A 187 1.28 -6.02 6.38
CA SER A 187 1.34 -7.50 6.33
C SER A 187 0.56 -8.13 7.49
N CYS A 188 -0.51 -8.86 7.15
CA CYS A 188 -1.39 -9.56 8.10
C CYS A 188 -2.19 -8.65 9.06
N GLY A 189 -2.36 -7.36 8.76
CA GLY A 189 -3.10 -6.48 9.65
C GLY A 189 -3.67 -5.24 8.98
N LEU A 190 -4.71 -4.70 9.61
CA LEU A 190 -5.37 -3.46 9.20
C LEU A 190 -5.69 -2.63 10.43
N VAL A 191 -5.21 -1.40 10.46
CA VAL A 191 -5.61 -0.40 11.44
C VAL A 191 -6.67 0.49 10.81
N TYR A 192 -7.77 0.72 11.52
CA TYR A 192 -8.78 1.70 11.19
C TYR A 192 -8.71 2.85 12.17
N TYR A 193 -8.65 4.07 11.67
CA TYR A 193 -8.70 5.28 12.47
C TYR A 193 -9.88 6.14 12.05
N ASP A 194 -10.89 6.26 12.91
CA ASP A 194 -11.98 7.22 12.79
C ASP A 194 -11.51 8.58 13.30
N ILE A 195 -11.25 9.51 12.38
CA ILE A 195 -10.71 10.83 12.71
C ILE A 195 -11.75 11.68 13.43
N VAL A 196 -13.03 11.51 13.09
CA VAL A 196 -14.13 12.32 13.64
C VAL A 196 -14.35 11.99 15.12
N ASN A 197 -14.35 10.69 15.45
CA ASN A 197 -14.57 10.21 16.81
C ASN A 197 -13.27 10.00 17.59
N SER A 198 -12.11 10.19 16.96
CA SER A 198 -10.79 9.94 17.56
C SER A 198 -10.61 8.49 18.05
N ASP A 199 -11.23 7.53 17.36
CA ASP A 199 -11.25 6.10 17.73
C ASP A 199 -10.36 5.27 16.80
N ILE A 200 -9.53 4.40 17.36
CA ILE A 200 -8.57 3.59 16.60
C ILE A 200 -8.73 2.10 16.93
N GLN A 201 -8.82 1.29 15.88
CA GLN A 201 -9.09 -0.15 15.97
C GLN A 201 -8.11 -0.95 15.13
N VAL A 202 -7.85 -2.19 15.55
CA VAL A 202 -6.95 -3.10 14.85
C VAL A 202 -7.70 -4.36 14.48
N LYS A 203 -7.54 -4.79 13.22
CA LYS A 203 -7.98 -6.09 12.72
C LYS A 203 -6.76 -6.89 12.30
N ILE A 204 -6.69 -8.12 12.79
CA ILE A 204 -5.64 -9.08 12.43
C ILE A 204 -6.19 -9.96 11.32
N ILE A 205 -5.37 -10.22 10.31
CA ILE A 205 -5.68 -11.09 9.18
C ILE A 205 -4.75 -12.30 9.29
N ASP A 206 -5.29 -13.52 9.30
CA ASP A 206 -4.46 -14.71 9.31
C ASP A 206 -3.52 -14.72 8.11
N ARG A 207 -2.30 -15.25 8.29
CA ARG A 207 -1.29 -15.24 7.23
C ARG A 207 -1.80 -15.92 5.96
N SER A 208 -2.49 -17.05 6.10
CA SER A 208 -3.00 -17.82 4.96
C SER A 208 -4.11 -17.07 4.21
N ASP A 209 -4.92 -16.28 4.92
CA ASP A 209 -5.95 -15.46 4.30
C ASP A 209 -5.34 -14.21 3.64
N TYR A 210 -4.41 -13.53 4.31
CA TYR A 210 -3.68 -12.41 3.72
C TYR A 210 -2.99 -12.79 2.41
N ASP A 211 -2.36 -13.97 2.40
CA ASP A 211 -1.72 -14.57 1.23
C ASP A 211 -2.75 -14.82 0.07
N LYS A 212 -3.97 -15.28 0.38
CA LYS A 212 -5.07 -15.40 -0.61
C LYS A 212 -5.52 -14.05 -1.15
N LEU A 213 -5.61 -13.02 -0.30
CA LEU A 213 -6.00 -11.66 -0.70
C LEU A 213 -4.96 -11.05 -1.65
N MET A 214 -3.66 -11.23 -1.35
CA MET A 214 -2.58 -10.83 -2.26
C MET A 214 -2.67 -11.54 -3.61
N TYR A 215 -2.92 -12.84 -3.60
CA TYR A 215 -3.09 -13.61 -4.83
C TYR A 215 -4.30 -13.11 -5.65
N ALA A 216 -5.46 -12.91 -5.01
CA ALA A 216 -6.67 -12.40 -5.66
C ALA A 216 -6.45 -11.02 -6.30
N ALA A 217 -5.78 -10.10 -5.58
CA ALA A 217 -5.41 -8.79 -6.11
C ALA A 217 -4.46 -8.90 -7.31
N ARG A 218 -3.50 -9.84 -7.27
CA ARG A 218 -2.57 -10.07 -8.38
C ARG A 218 -3.30 -10.56 -9.63
N VAL A 219 -4.20 -11.54 -9.49
CA VAL A 219 -5.00 -12.07 -10.62
C VAL A 219 -5.82 -10.95 -11.28
N LYS A 220 -6.43 -10.06 -10.51
CA LYS A 220 -7.20 -8.91 -11.04
C LYS A 220 -6.35 -7.86 -11.75
N THR A 221 -5.04 -7.85 -11.49
CA THR A 221 -4.11 -6.86 -12.07
C THR A 221 -3.55 -7.30 -13.43
N ASP A 222 -3.49 -8.60 -13.69
CA ASP A 222 -2.98 -9.17 -14.95
C ASP A 222 -4.08 -9.32 -16.03
N ILE A 223 -5.33 -8.94 -15.73
CA ILE A 223 -6.46 -8.84 -16.67
C ILE A 223 -6.54 -7.42 -17.22
#